data_AF-A0A031LMQ4-F1
#
_entry.id   AF-A0A031LMQ4-F1
#
_cell.length_a   1.000
_cell.length_b   1.000
_cell.length_c   1.000
_cell.angle_alpha   90.00
_cell.angle_beta   90.00
_cell.angle_gamma   90.00
#
_symmetry.space_group_name_H-M   'P 1'
#
loop_
_entity.id
_entity.type
_entity.pdbx_description
1 polymer ?
#
loop_
_entity_poly.entity_id
_entity_poly.type
_entity_poly.pdbx_seq_one_letter_code
_entity_poly.pdbx_strand_id
1 'polypeptide(L)'
;MKLLISGILPFDSGKTTFSLSIIREMKNNGISFFPLKPVAGHNAWYSFSTLARSYEIGALAGNDALKYYDEVKKDIRKINPFAALLSPIDIESASSITYYQQIMERGYPVLVRISCGNEIYFGSDLHRIPKSLRETLSKLFAVFKPKIVTTNELAEVINNSPSLVEECVKNVMEENDNVIVESYNDAIAPTLASTFVDLMFLITPGKALLIKGDELRKVLSVISLPPWITRSSSIMEYIKIEKSYDLDILTSKNDKIIEYLLSQDL
;
A
#
# COMPACT_ATOMS: atom_id res chain seq x y z
N MET A 1 12.46 15.56 5.15
CA MET A 1 11.89 15.24 3.81
C MET A 1 10.78 14.16 3.81
N LYS A 2 9.57 14.48 3.35
CA LYS A 2 8.44 13.54 3.14
C LYS A 2 8.16 13.37 1.64
N LEU A 3 8.08 12.14 1.18
CA LEU A 3 7.85 11.77 -0.21
C LEU A 3 6.56 10.94 -0.35
N LEU A 4 5.69 11.30 -1.29
CA LEU A 4 4.54 10.48 -1.69
C LEU A 4 4.82 9.77 -3.02
N ILE A 5 4.67 8.45 -3.05
CA ILE A 5 4.87 7.62 -4.24
C ILE A 5 3.52 7.06 -4.66
N SER A 6 3.04 7.47 -5.83
CA SER A 6 1.81 6.98 -6.42
C SER A 6 2.02 6.51 -7.85
N GLY A 7 1.09 5.71 -8.37
CA GLY A 7 1.14 5.12 -9.69
C GLY A 7 -0.01 5.62 -10.55
N ILE A 8 0.24 5.85 -11.83
CA ILE A 8 -0.83 6.18 -12.78
C ILE A 8 -1.67 4.94 -13.13
N LEU A 9 -1.02 3.77 -13.14
CA LEU A 9 -1.66 2.48 -13.42
C LEU A 9 -2.18 1.82 -12.13
N PRO A 10 -3.34 1.15 -12.19
CA PRO A 10 -3.96 0.51 -11.02
C PRO A 10 -3.09 -0.60 -10.43
N PHE A 11 -2.31 -1.28 -11.27
CA PHE A 11 -1.40 -2.35 -10.86
C PHE A 11 -0.01 -2.14 -11.48
N ASP A 12 1.01 -2.66 -10.81
CA ASP A 12 2.37 -2.84 -11.34
C ASP A 12 3.01 -1.62 -12.02
N SER A 13 2.72 -0.43 -11.49
CA SER A 13 3.34 0.83 -11.94
C SER A 13 4.85 0.90 -11.61
N GLY A 14 5.35 0.08 -10.69
CA GLY A 14 6.74 0.11 -10.23
C GLY A 14 6.99 0.89 -8.93
N LYS A 15 5.92 1.36 -8.25
CA LYS A 15 5.99 2.16 -7.00
C LYS A 15 6.96 1.57 -5.97
N THR A 16 6.73 0.31 -5.55
CA THR A 16 7.54 -0.33 -4.51
C THR A 16 9.01 -0.42 -4.89
N THR A 17 9.31 -0.77 -6.14
CA THR A 17 10.69 -0.86 -6.65
C THR A 17 11.37 0.50 -6.64
N PHE A 18 10.67 1.54 -7.13
CA PHE A 18 11.15 2.92 -7.09
C PHE A 18 11.43 3.38 -5.65
N SER A 19 10.47 3.20 -4.73
CA SER A 19 10.63 3.56 -3.33
C SER A 19 11.83 2.87 -2.68
N LEU A 20 12.01 1.57 -2.90
CA LEU A 20 13.16 0.82 -2.39
C LEU A 20 14.49 1.33 -2.96
N SER A 21 14.50 1.73 -4.24
CA SER A 21 15.68 2.38 -4.83
C SER A 21 16.03 3.67 -4.10
N ILE A 22 15.05 4.54 -3.84
CA ILE A 22 15.29 5.79 -3.10
C ILE A 22 15.81 5.49 -1.70
N ILE A 23 15.17 4.56 -0.97
CA ILE A 23 15.59 4.19 0.39
C ILE A 23 17.05 3.73 0.41
N ARG A 24 17.47 2.87 -0.52
CA ARG A 24 18.84 2.34 -0.60
C ARG A 24 19.85 3.44 -0.94
N GLU A 25 19.57 4.22 -1.97
CA GLU A 25 20.50 5.24 -2.46
C GLU A 25 20.64 6.39 -1.45
N MET A 26 19.54 6.82 -0.82
CA MET A 26 19.60 7.84 0.23
C MET A 26 20.33 7.32 1.47
N LYS A 27 20.14 6.05 1.85
CA LYS A 27 20.89 5.42 2.94
C LYS A 27 22.39 5.39 2.67
N ASN A 28 22.81 5.13 1.44
CA ASN A 28 24.22 5.19 1.03
C ASN A 28 24.81 6.61 1.17
N ASN A 29 23.96 7.64 1.14
CA ASN A 29 24.31 9.04 1.37
C ASN A 29 24.04 9.49 2.82
N GLY A 30 23.88 8.55 3.75
CA GLY A 30 23.70 8.84 5.18
C GLY A 30 22.29 9.26 5.61
N ILE A 31 21.31 9.25 4.70
CA ILE A 31 19.93 9.66 4.96
C ILE A 31 19.02 8.44 5.02
N SER A 32 18.47 8.16 6.20
CA SER A 32 17.55 7.03 6.39
C SER A 32 16.09 7.46 6.20
N PHE A 33 15.35 6.72 5.38
CA PHE A 33 13.91 6.88 5.20
C PHE A 33 13.12 5.81 5.95
N PHE A 34 12.02 6.21 6.58
CA PHE A 34 11.00 5.29 7.05
C PHE A 34 9.98 5.01 5.92
N PRO A 35 9.82 3.75 5.47
CA PRO A 35 8.80 3.41 4.49
C PRO A 35 7.44 3.21 5.16
N LEU A 36 6.41 3.77 4.53
CA LEU A 36 5.03 3.68 4.98
C LEU A 36 4.14 3.23 3.81
N LYS A 37 3.50 2.07 3.97
CA LYS A 37 2.45 1.53 3.10
C LYS A 37 1.16 1.46 3.92
N PRO A 38 0.41 2.56 4.10
CA PRO A 38 -0.68 2.63 5.08
C PRO A 38 -1.72 1.52 4.90
N VAL A 39 -2.12 1.31 3.65
CA VAL A 39 -3.11 0.32 3.23
C VAL A 39 -2.47 -0.63 2.22
N ALA A 40 -2.60 -1.93 2.47
CA ALA A 40 -2.15 -2.99 1.57
C ALA A 40 -3.18 -4.12 1.50
N GLY A 41 -3.49 -4.55 0.29
CA GLY A 41 -4.28 -5.75 0.01
C GLY A 41 -3.40 -6.78 -0.71
N HIS A 42 -3.53 -8.05 -0.37
CA HIS A 42 -2.86 -9.15 -1.08
C HIS A 42 -3.76 -10.38 -1.15
N ASN A 43 -3.48 -11.27 -2.10
CA ASN A 43 -4.31 -12.45 -2.33
C ASN A 43 -3.57 -13.72 -1.88
N ALA A 44 -4.25 -14.54 -1.08
CA ALA A 44 -3.75 -15.79 -0.51
C ALA A 44 -3.29 -16.81 -1.57
N TRP A 45 -3.87 -16.76 -2.78
CA TRP A 45 -3.49 -17.63 -3.89
C TRP A 45 -2.33 -17.07 -4.70
N TYR A 46 -2.46 -15.83 -5.20
CA TYR A 46 -1.43 -15.20 -6.04
C TYR A 46 -0.17 -14.80 -5.27
N SER A 47 -0.26 -14.74 -3.94
CA SER A 47 0.82 -14.30 -3.06
C SER A 47 0.99 -15.24 -1.88
N PHE A 48 0.90 -16.56 -2.12
CA PHE A 48 0.93 -17.58 -1.06
C PHE A 48 2.13 -17.46 -0.10
N SER A 49 3.30 -17.06 -0.58
CA SER A 49 4.49 -16.85 0.25
C SER A 49 4.30 -15.82 1.37
N THR A 50 3.43 -14.83 1.17
CA THR A 50 3.10 -13.82 2.20
C THR A 50 2.44 -14.42 3.44
N LEU A 51 1.76 -15.57 3.30
CA LEU A 51 1.13 -16.26 4.42
C LEU A 51 2.18 -16.84 5.37
N ALA A 52 3.19 -17.51 4.81
CA ALA A 52 4.31 -18.03 5.59
C ALA A 52 5.11 -16.89 6.24
N ARG A 53 5.40 -15.83 5.48
CA ARG A 53 6.08 -14.64 5.99
C ARG A 53 5.31 -13.96 7.11
N SER A 54 3.99 -13.86 6.98
CA SER A 54 3.13 -13.30 8.02
C SER A 54 3.19 -14.11 9.32
N TYR A 55 3.29 -15.44 9.22
CA TYR A 55 3.49 -16.33 10.36
C TYR A 55 4.85 -16.08 11.02
N GLU A 56 5.93 -16.01 10.22
CA GLU A 56 7.31 -15.78 10.71
C GLU A 56 7.44 -14.46 11.49
N ILE A 57 6.85 -13.38 10.99
CA ILE A 57 6.95 -12.04 11.60
C ILE A 57 5.86 -11.78 12.64
N GLY A 58 4.92 -12.71 12.81
CA GLY A 58 3.80 -12.60 13.75
C GLY A 58 2.82 -11.46 13.42
N ALA A 59 2.69 -11.06 12.15
CA ALA A 59 1.75 -10.04 11.70
C ALA A 59 1.33 -10.27 10.25
N LEU A 60 0.05 -10.04 9.94
CA LEU A 60 -0.43 -10.13 8.55
C LEU A 60 0.16 -8.98 7.72
N ALA A 61 0.87 -9.30 6.64
CA ALA A 61 1.47 -8.30 5.76
C ALA A 61 1.49 -8.77 4.29
N GLY A 62 1.20 -7.84 3.38
CA GLY A 62 1.27 -8.08 1.94
C GLY A 62 2.68 -7.93 1.36
N ASN A 63 2.83 -8.25 0.07
CA ASN A 63 4.14 -8.27 -0.62
C ASN A 63 4.93 -6.96 -0.46
N ASP A 64 4.31 -5.81 -0.69
CA ASP A 64 5.02 -4.53 -0.67
C ASP A 64 5.51 -4.15 0.73
N ALA A 65 4.64 -4.34 1.73
CA ALA A 65 4.98 -4.14 3.13
C ALA A 65 6.12 -5.07 3.59
N LEU A 66 6.13 -6.33 3.14
CA LEU A 66 7.20 -7.28 3.43
C LEU A 66 8.53 -6.88 2.77
N LYS A 67 8.51 -6.35 1.54
CA LYS A 67 9.73 -5.84 0.89
C LYS A 67 10.32 -4.66 1.67
N TYR A 68 9.47 -3.74 2.14
CA TYR A 68 9.93 -2.64 3.01
C TYR A 68 10.46 -3.15 4.35
N TYR A 69 9.76 -4.09 4.99
CA TYR A 69 10.23 -4.74 6.21
C TYR A 69 11.61 -5.34 6.01
N ASP A 70 11.84 -6.03 4.90
CA ASP A 70 13.12 -6.66 4.61
C ASP A 70 14.25 -5.66 4.35
N GLU A 71 13.93 -4.47 3.84
CA GLU A 71 14.90 -3.41 3.60
C GLU A 71 15.30 -2.69 4.89
N VAL A 72 14.34 -2.33 5.75
CA VAL A 72 14.60 -1.45 6.91
C VAL A 72 14.59 -2.15 8.25
N LYS A 73 14.07 -3.39 8.33
CA LYS A 73 13.93 -4.19 9.55
C LYS A 73 13.26 -3.44 10.71
N LYS A 74 12.31 -2.56 10.39
CA LYS A 74 11.46 -1.84 11.36
C LYS A 74 10.16 -2.59 11.58
N ASP A 75 9.40 -2.21 12.60
CA ASP A 75 8.13 -2.88 12.92
C ASP A 75 7.16 -2.78 11.73
N ILE A 76 6.74 -3.95 11.23
CA ILE A 76 5.80 -4.10 10.13
C ILE A 76 4.43 -3.48 10.45
N ARG A 77 4.07 -3.37 11.73
CA ARG A 77 2.84 -2.71 12.18
C ARG A 77 2.85 -1.21 11.93
N LYS A 78 4.03 -0.57 12.02
CA LYS A 78 4.21 0.83 11.68
C LYS A 78 4.37 1.04 10.17
N ILE A 79 5.07 0.14 9.48
CA ILE A 79 5.22 0.20 8.01
C ILE A 79 3.86 0.02 7.33
N ASN A 80 3.05 -0.92 7.78
CA ASN A 80 1.76 -1.25 7.21
C ASN A 80 0.70 -1.39 8.31
N PRO A 81 0.06 -0.28 8.72
CA PRO A 81 -0.96 -0.30 9.77
C PRO A 81 -2.26 -1.00 9.38
N PHE A 82 -2.54 -1.18 8.09
CA PHE A 82 -3.72 -1.90 7.62
C PHE A 82 -3.37 -2.92 6.53
N ALA A 83 -3.64 -4.20 6.81
CA ALA A 83 -3.42 -5.29 5.87
C ALA A 83 -4.73 -6.06 5.62
N ALA A 84 -5.10 -6.22 4.36
CA ALA A 84 -6.20 -7.08 3.93
C ALA A 84 -5.66 -8.31 3.17
N LEU A 85 -6.11 -9.48 3.58
CA LEU A 85 -5.94 -10.74 2.89
C LEU A 85 -7.24 -11.10 2.17
N LEU A 86 -7.12 -11.21 0.85
CA LEU A 86 -8.16 -11.66 -0.05
C LEU A 86 -7.88 -13.10 -0.46
N SER A 87 -8.88 -13.80 -0.97
CA SER A 87 -8.75 -15.16 -1.47
C SER A 87 -9.61 -15.36 -2.72
N PRO A 88 -9.29 -16.32 -3.59
CA PRO A 88 -10.29 -16.90 -4.47
C PRO A 88 -11.41 -17.57 -3.66
N ILE A 89 -12.58 -17.69 -4.28
CA ILE A 89 -13.63 -18.60 -3.81
C ILE A 89 -13.55 -19.93 -4.57
N ASP A 90 -14.14 -20.98 -4.00
CA ASP A 90 -14.36 -22.23 -4.68
C ASP A 90 -15.41 -22.02 -5.78
N ILE A 91 -15.13 -22.53 -6.99
CA ILE A 91 -16.04 -22.41 -8.13
C ILE A 91 -17.38 -23.10 -7.84
N GLU A 92 -17.37 -24.18 -7.05
CA GLU A 92 -18.58 -24.88 -6.62
C GLU A 92 -19.44 -24.05 -5.65
N SER A 93 -18.85 -23.03 -5.01
CA SER A 93 -19.54 -22.09 -4.12
C SER A 93 -20.09 -20.85 -4.84
N ALA A 94 -19.87 -20.75 -6.15
CA ALA A 94 -20.36 -19.65 -6.97
C ALA A 94 -21.73 -19.99 -7.57
N SER A 95 -22.63 -19.00 -7.59
CA SER A 95 -23.96 -19.16 -8.20
C SER A 95 -23.92 -19.20 -9.73
N SER A 96 -22.88 -18.65 -10.34
CA SER A 96 -22.63 -18.68 -11.78
C SER A 96 -21.16 -18.37 -12.09
N ILE A 97 -20.73 -18.68 -13.32
CA ILE A 97 -19.39 -18.32 -13.81
C ILE A 97 -19.20 -16.79 -13.82
N THR A 98 -20.22 -16.02 -14.20
CA THR A 98 -20.15 -14.55 -14.17
C THR A 98 -19.94 -14.04 -12.75
N TYR A 99 -20.66 -14.59 -11.77
CA TYR A 99 -20.47 -14.22 -10.37
C TYR A 99 -19.07 -14.62 -9.88
N TYR A 100 -18.61 -15.82 -10.23
CA TYR A 100 -17.25 -16.27 -9.93
C TYR A 100 -16.21 -15.28 -10.47
N GLN A 101 -16.27 -14.91 -11.75
CA GLN A 101 -15.36 -13.96 -12.38
C GLN A 101 -15.33 -12.61 -11.65
N GLN A 102 -16.50 -12.05 -11.32
CA GLN A 102 -16.59 -10.80 -10.56
C GLN A 102 -15.92 -10.87 -9.19
N ILE A 103 -16.09 -11.99 -8.47
CA ILE A 103 -15.43 -12.20 -7.17
C ILE A 103 -13.93 -12.38 -7.34
N MET A 104 -13.48 -13.08 -8.39
CA MET A 104 -12.06 -13.29 -8.65
C MET A 104 -11.33 -11.99 -9.03
N GLU A 105 -11.98 -11.10 -9.78
CA GLU A 105 -11.44 -9.77 -10.12
C GLU A 105 -11.30 -8.87 -8.89
N ARG A 106 -12.28 -8.89 -7.98
CA ARG A 106 -12.28 -8.05 -6.77
C ARG A 106 -11.49 -8.66 -5.61
N GLY A 107 -11.39 -9.99 -5.58
CA GLY A 107 -10.95 -10.77 -4.43
C GLY A 107 -12.04 -10.91 -3.35
N TYR A 108 -12.09 -12.06 -2.69
CA TYR A 108 -13.00 -12.31 -1.57
C TYR A 108 -12.28 -12.02 -0.24
N PRO A 109 -12.76 -11.07 0.59
CA PRO A 109 -12.11 -10.74 1.86
C PRO A 109 -12.14 -11.91 2.85
N VAL A 110 -10.96 -12.24 3.41
CA VAL A 110 -10.80 -13.35 4.36
C VAL A 110 -10.31 -12.89 5.72
N LEU A 111 -9.29 -12.05 5.77
CA LEU A 111 -8.67 -11.61 7.01
C LEU A 111 -8.21 -10.16 6.87
N VAL A 112 -8.47 -9.35 7.88
CA VAL A 112 -7.99 -7.97 7.96
C VAL A 112 -7.25 -7.79 9.27
N ARG A 113 -6.14 -7.06 9.23
CA ARG A 113 -5.40 -6.58 10.39
C ARG A 113 -5.42 -5.06 10.42
N ILE A 114 -5.71 -4.52 11.60
CA ILE A 114 -5.55 -3.11 11.92
C ILE A 114 -4.56 -3.04 13.08
N SER A 115 -3.47 -2.31 12.91
CA SER A 115 -2.47 -2.08 13.96
C SER A 115 -2.28 -0.59 14.27
N CYS A 116 -3.28 0.23 13.94
CA CYS A 116 -3.32 1.61 14.38
C CYS A 116 -3.98 1.70 15.76
N GLY A 117 -3.19 1.91 16.80
CA GLY A 117 -3.60 1.73 18.20
C GLY A 117 -3.46 0.26 18.63
N ASN A 118 -4.53 -0.33 19.16
CA ASN A 118 -4.53 -1.75 19.53
C ASN A 118 -4.58 -2.63 18.29
N GLU A 119 -3.75 -3.67 18.23
CA GLU A 119 -3.75 -4.62 17.12
C GLU A 119 -4.99 -5.52 17.19
N ILE A 120 -5.81 -5.46 16.13
CA ILE A 120 -7.07 -6.19 16.02
C ILE A 120 -7.13 -6.91 14.67
N TYR A 121 -7.67 -8.12 14.69
CA TYR A 121 -7.91 -8.92 13.50
C TYR A 121 -9.40 -9.21 13.32
N PHE A 122 -9.88 -9.10 12.08
CA PHE A 122 -11.22 -9.49 11.66
C PHE A 122 -11.14 -10.55 10.58
N GLY A 123 -12.00 -11.56 10.63
CA GLY A 123 -11.99 -12.67 9.67
C GLY A 123 -13.38 -13.07 9.23
N SER A 124 -13.50 -13.65 8.05
CA SER A 124 -14.76 -14.21 7.55
C SER A 124 -14.80 -15.73 7.65
N ASP A 125 -15.97 -16.30 7.46
CA ASP A 125 -16.14 -17.74 7.33
C ASP A 125 -15.43 -18.27 6.06
N LEU A 126 -14.75 -19.41 6.18
CA LEU A 126 -13.92 -20.00 5.14
C LEU A 126 -14.65 -21.03 4.24
N HIS A 127 -15.97 -21.23 4.40
CA HIS A 127 -16.75 -22.24 3.66
C HIS A 127 -16.73 -22.04 2.14
N ARG A 128 -16.60 -20.79 1.68
CA ARG A 128 -16.50 -20.46 0.25
C ARG A 128 -15.09 -20.55 -0.30
N ILE A 129 -14.09 -20.81 0.53
CA ILE A 129 -12.69 -20.85 0.10
C ILE A 129 -12.32 -22.27 -0.37
N PRO A 130 -11.52 -22.42 -1.45
CA PRO A 130 -11.07 -23.73 -1.90
C PRO A 130 -10.42 -24.54 -0.77
N LYS A 131 -10.73 -25.85 -0.71
CA LYS A 131 -10.30 -26.74 0.39
C LYS A 131 -8.79 -26.68 0.63
N SER A 132 -7.98 -26.69 -0.42
CA SER A 132 -6.51 -26.63 -0.36
C SER A 132 -5.98 -25.38 0.35
N LEU A 133 -6.70 -24.25 0.21
CA LEU A 133 -6.31 -22.99 0.84
C LEU A 133 -6.92 -22.83 2.25
N ARG A 134 -8.11 -23.40 2.47
CA ARG A 134 -8.82 -23.36 3.75
C ARG A 134 -7.98 -23.88 4.91
N GLU A 135 -7.24 -24.97 4.72
CA GLU A 135 -6.38 -25.53 5.76
C GLU A 135 -5.27 -24.56 6.20
N THR A 136 -4.65 -23.88 5.24
CA THR A 136 -3.61 -22.87 5.51
C THR A 136 -4.20 -21.65 6.22
N LEU A 137 -5.35 -21.16 5.76
CA LEU A 137 -6.04 -20.04 6.39
C LEU A 137 -6.53 -20.38 7.81
N SER A 138 -6.97 -21.62 8.04
CA SER A 138 -7.37 -22.07 9.38
C SER A 138 -6.21 -22.02 10.37
N LYS A 139 -4.99 -22.35 9.93
CA LYS A 139 -3.77 -22.20 10.76
C LYS A 139 -3.49 -20.73 11.06
N LEU A 140 -3.64 -19.83 10.09
CA LEU A 140 -3.51 -18.38 10.33
C LEU A 140 -4.56 -17.86 11.32
N PHE A 141 -5.82 -18.34 11.22
CA PHE A 141 -6.89 -17.96 12.15
C PHE A 141 -6.60 -18.46 13.56
N ALA A 142 -6.01 -19.65 13.72
CA ALA A 142 -5.62 -20.16 15.03
C ALA A 142 -4.54 -19.30 15.70
N VAL A 143 -3.63 -18.70 14.91
CA VAL A 143 -2.56 -17.83 15.39
C VAL A 143 -3.07 -16.43 15.70
N PHE A 144 -3.70 -15.78 14.72
CA PHE A 144 -4.12 -14.39 14.82
C PHE A 144 -5.46 -14.19 15.52
N LYS A 145 -6.22 -15.26 15.72
CA LYS A 145 -7.49 -15.30 16.47
C LYS A 145 -8.43 -14.15 16.08
N PRO A 146 -8.80 -14.02 14.79
CA PRO A 146 -9.63 -12.93 14.33
C PRO A 146 -11.03 -12.99 14.96
N LYS A 147 -11.62 -11.82 15.19
CA LYS A 147 -13.08 -11.71 15.42
C LYS A 147 -13.79 -12.08 14.12
N ILE A 148 -14.61 -13.13 14.17
CA ILE A 148 -15.38 -13.56 13.02
C ILE A 148 -16.54 -12.60 12.78
N VAL A 149 -16.63 -12.11 11.55
CA VAL A 149 -17.64 -11.17 11.05
C VAL A 149 -18.11 -11.62 9.66
N THR A 150 -19.19 -11.04 9.17
CA THR A 150 -19.64 -11.25 7.80
C THR A 150 -18.67 -10.66 6.79
N THR A 151 -18.73 -11.13 5.55
CA THR A 151 -17.92 -10.52 4.48
C THR A 151 -18.30 -9.09 4.14
N ASN A 152 -19.55 -8.71 4.39
CA ASN A 152 -19.99 -7.32 4.20
C ASN A 152 -19.36 -6.42 5.25
N GLU A 153 -19.29 -6.85 6.51
CA GLU A 153 -18.56 -6.14 7.56
C GLU A 153 -17.06 -6.05 7.25
N LEU A 154 -16.43 -7.12 6.74
CA LEU A 154 -15.03 -7.01 6.27
C LEU A 154 -14.86 -6.00 5.15
N ALA A 155 -15.75 -6.00 4.16
CA ALA A 155 -15.70 -5.06 3.05
C ALA A 155 -15.86 -3.61 3.55
N GLU A 156 -16.73 -3.38 4.53
CA GLU A 156 -16.89 -2.08 5.20
C GLU A 156 -15.61 -1.66 5.92
N VAL A 157 -14.98 -2.55 6.68
CA VAL A 157 -13.69 -2.29 7.34
C VAL A 157 -12.60 -1.94 6.32
N ILE A 158 -12.54 -2.64 5.19
CA ILE A 158 -11.60 -2.35 4.09
C ILE A 158 -11.88 -0.97 3.48
N ASN A 159 -13.14 -0.66 3.19
CA ASN A 159 -13.52 0.63 2.62
C ASN A 159 -13.20 1.81 3.56
N ASN A 160 -13.28 1.58 4.87
CA ASN A 160 -12.94 2.56 5.90
C ASN A 160 -11.44 2.59 6.25
N SER A 161 -10.60 1.76 5.61
CA SER A 161 -9.17 1.66 5.92
C SER A 161 -8.41 3.00 5.92
N PRO A 162 -8.67 3.98 5.02
CA PRO A 162 -7.97 5.27 5.04
C PRO A 162 -8.20 6.02 6.34
N SER A 163 -9.46 6.08 6.80
CA SER A 163 -9.84 6.73 8.06
C SER A 163 -9.28 5.99 9.28
N LEU A 164 -9.26 4.65 9.23
CA LEU A 164 -8.76 3.80 10.31
C LEU A 164 -7.24 3.94 10.55
N VAL A 165 -6.47 4.37 9.54
CA VAL A 165 -5.02 4.54 9.65
C VAL A 165 -4.55 5.98 9.65
N GLU A 166 -5.45 6.96 9.47
CA GLU A 166 -5.12 8.39 9.35
C GLU A 166 -4.22 8.88 10.51
N GLU A 167 -4.57 8.55 11.75
CA GLU A 167 -3.80 8.98 12.93
C GLU A 167 -2.40 8.35 12.95
N CYS A 168 -2.27 7.07 12.61
CA CYS A 168 -0.95 6.42 12.57
C CYS A 168 -0.07 6.93 11.45
N VAL A 169 -0.66 7.30 10.32
CA VAL A 169 0.09 7.98 9.26
C VAL A 169 0.63 9.31 9.75
N LYS A 170 -0.19 10.12 10.44
CA LYS A 170 0.28 11.40 11.05
C LYS A 170 1.43 11.15 12.01
N ASN A 171 1.26 10.24 12.96
CA ASN A 171 2.28 9.94 13.97
C ASN A 171 3.59 9.48 13.32
N VAL A 172 3.55 8.60 12.31
CA VAL A 172 4.76 8.19 11.59
C VAL A 172 5.41 9.37 10.85
N MET A 173 4.61 10.23 10.21
CA MET A 173 5.12 11.41 9.51
C MET A 173 5.74 12.44 10.46
N GLU A 174 5.23 12.58 11.69
CA GLU A 174 5.76 13.47 12.72
C GLU A 174 6.99 12.88 13.45
N GLU A 175 6.98 11.59 13.77
CA GLU A 175 8.06 10.90 14.52
C GLU A 175 9.36 10.71 13.71
N ASN A 176 9.29 10.74 12.38
CA ASN A 176 10.41 10.38 11.51
C ASN A 176 10.75 11.53 10.58
N ASP A 177 11.95 12.09 10.62
CA ASP A 177 12.38 13.22 9.77
C ASP A 177 12.14 12.93 8.28
N ASN A 178 12.47 11.72 7.83
CA ASN A 178 12.36 11.30 6.44
C ASN A 178 11.40 10.12 6.26
N VAL A 179 10.36 10.30 5.44
CA VAL A 179 9.31 9.29 5.22
C VAL A 179 9.00 9.15 3.74
N ILE A 180 8.87 7.91 3.28
CA ILE A 180 8.31 7.57 1.97
C ILE A 180 6.96 6.92 2.20
N VAL A 181 5.90 7.54 1.69
CA VAL A 181 4.53 7.03 1.74
C VAL A 181 4.15 6.46 0.38
N GLU A 182 3.73 5.20 0.32
CA GLU A 182 3.29 4.57 -0.92
C GLU A 182 1.77 4.38 -0.98
N SER A 183 1.14 4.91 -2.02
CA SER A 183 -0.31 4.82 -2.25
C SER A 183 -0.79 3.40 -2.58
N TYR A 184 -2.08 3.15 -2.44
CA TYR A 184 -2.71 1.88 -2.79
C TYR A 184 -3.24 1.92 -4.23
N ASN A 185 -2.83 0.94 -5.06
CA ASN A 185 -3.15 0.88 -6.48
C ASN A 185 -2.78 2.18 -7.23
N ASP A 186 -3.75 2.83 -7.88
CA ASP A 186 -3.64 4.13 -8.57
C ASP A 186 -4.22 5.30 -7.79
N ALA A 187 -4.62 5.11 -6.52
CA ALA A 187 -5.09 6.20 -5.68
C ALA A 187 -3.99 7.25 -5.49
N ILE A 188 -4.34 8.54 -5.50
CA ILE A 188 -3.33 9.60 -5.45
C ILE A 188 -2.59 9.64 -4.11
N ALA A 189 -3.30 9.46 -3.00
CA ALA A 189 -2.70 9.30 -1.68
C ALA A 189 -3.55 8.35 -0.83
N PRO A 190 -2.94 7.56 0.08
CA PRO A 190 -3.69 6.56 0.86
C PRO A 190 -4.55 7.19 1.97
N THR A 191 -4.21 8.39 2.43
CA THR A 191 -4.92 9.10 3.50
C THR A 191 -4.84 10.63 3.29
N LEU A 192 -5.52 11.43 4.12
CA LEU A 192 -5.40 12.91 4.04
C LEU A 192 -4.02 13.37 4.52
N ALA A 193 -3.52 12.83 5.64
CA ALA A 193 -2.18 13.12 6.15
C ALA A 193 -1.08 12.89 5.10
N SER A 194 -1.25 11.87 4.27
CA SER A 194 -0.29 11.52 3.20
C SER A 194 -0.18 12.56 2.08
N THR A 195 -1.05 13.58 2.05
CA THR A 195 -0.98 14.70 1.09
C THR A 195 -0.08 15.83 1.57
N PHE A 196 0.30 15.84 2.85
CA PHE A 196 1.20 16.81 3.46
C PHE A 196 2.65 16.35 3.30
N VAL A 197 3.06 16.20 2.05
CA VAL A 197 4.43 15.85 1.66
C VAL A 197 5.16 17.04 1.05
N ASP A 198 6.48 16.93 0.94
CA ASP A 198 7.32 17.93 0.27
C ASP A 198 7.28 17.70 -1.24
N LEU A 199 7.37 16.43 -1.65
CA LEU A 199 7.40 16.02 -3.04
C LEU A 199 6.53 14.78 -3.25
N MET A 200 6.03 14.66 -4.46
CA MET A 200 5.32 13.50 -4.95
C MET A 200 5.98 12.97 -6.22
N PHE A 201 6.09 11.65 -6.34
CA PHE A 201 6.43 10.99 -7.59
C PHE A 201 5.24 10.19 -8.11
N LEU A 202 4.83 10.50 -9.35
CA LEU A 202 3.94 9.66 -10.13
C LEU A 202 4.76 8.69 -10.98
N ILE A 203 4.58 7.41 -10.73
CA ILE A 203 5.34 6.33 -11.34
C ILE A 203 4.54 5.68 -12.47
N THR A 204 5.21 5.51 -13.59
CA THR A 204 4.79 4.66 -14.72
C THR A 204 5.93 3.73 -15.10
N PRO A 205 5.67 2.66 -15.87
CA PRO A 205 6.75 1.87 -16.43
C PRO A 205 7.80 2.76 -17.13
N GLY A 206 9.04 2.68 -16.65
CA GLY A 206 10.19 3.42 -17.19
C GLY A 206 10.27 4.92 -16.87
N LYS A 207 9.33 5.52 -16.12
CA LYS A 207 9.37 6.96 -15.78
C LYS A 207 8.90 7.28 -14.36
N ALA A 208 9.52 8.32 -13.80
CA ALA A 208 9.04 9.01 -12.61
C ALA A 208 8.78 10.49 -12.94
N LEU A 209 7.57 10.97 -12.64
CA LEU A 209 7.17 12.36 -12.79
C LEU A 209 7.16 13.01 -11.41
N LEU A 210 7.99 14.04 -11.23
CA LEU A 210 8.13 14.77 -9.99
C LEU A 210 7.14 15.92 -9.93
N ILE A 211 6.47 16.04 -8.79
CA ILE A 211 5.48 17.08 -8.47
C ILE A 211 5.79 17.64 -7.08
N LYS A 212 5.60 18.94 -6.89
CA LYS A 212 5.73 19.55 -5.56
C LYS A 212 4.48 19.29 -4.71
N GLY A 213 4.66 19.08 -3.41
CA GLY A 213 3.55 18.73 -2.51
C GLY A 213 2.52 19.86 -2.33
N ASP A 214 2.93 21.12 -2.44
CA ASP A 214 2.03 22.27 -2.43
C ASP A 214 1.12 22.30 -3.68
N GLU A 215 1.68 22.00 -4.85
CA GLU A 215 0.93 21.86 -6.10
C GLU A 215 -0.08 20.71 -6.01
N LEU A 216 0.33 19.55 -5.46
CA LEU A 216 -0.60 18.44 -5.18
C LEU A 216 -1.78 18.91 -4.33
N ARG A 217 -1.51 19.57 -3.19
CA ARG A 217 -2.58 20.05 -2.29
C ARG A 217 -3.48 21.08 -2.96
N LYS A 218 -2.92 21.96 -3.80
CA LYS A 218 -3.70 22.93 -4.57
C LYS A 218 -4.67 22.22 -5.52
N VAL A 219 -4.21 21.22 -6.28
CA VAL A 219 -5.06 20.42 -7.17
C VAL A 219 -6.13 19.65 -6.38
N LEU A 220 -5.77 19.05 -5.25
CA LEU A 220 -6.74 18.33 -4.41
C LEU A 220 -7.78 19.26 -3.78
N SER A 221 -7.46 20.53 -3.52
CA SER A 221 -8.41 21.48 -2.93
C SER A 221 -9.62 21.80 -3.81
N VAL A 222 -9.51 21.58 -5.12
CA VAL A 222 -10.60 21.77 -6.09
C VAL A 222 -11.31 20.46 -6.45
N ILE A 223 -10.80 19.32 -5.99
CA ILE A 223 -11.39 18.00 -6.22
C ILE A 223 -12.26 17.65 -5.02
N SER A 224 -13.53 17.32 -5.29
CA SER A 224 -14.50 16.98 -4.24
C SER A 224 -14.33 15.58 -3.66
N LEU A 225 -13.57 14.72 -4.34
CA LEU A 225 -13.33 13.34 -3.92
C LEU A 225 -12.12 13.23 -2.98
N PRO A 226 -12.20 12.40 -1.92
CA PRO A 226 -11.07 12.09 -1.07
C PRO A 226 -9.87 11.52 -1.85
N PRO A 227 -8.62 11.72 -1.38
CA PRO A 227 -7.42 11.32 -2.12
C PRO A 227 -7.27 9.80 -2.30
N TRP A 228 -7.86 8.97 -1.45
CA TRP A 228 -7.85 7.51 -1.65
C TRP A 228 -8.86 7.02 -2.69
N ILE A 229 -9.80 7.86 -3.11
CA ILE A 229 -10.76 7.58 -4.18
C ILE A 229 -10.30 8.21 -5.50
N THR A 230 -9.67 9.39 -5.42
CA THR A 230 -9.13 10.10 -6.57
C THR A 230 -8.00 9.31 -7.22
N ARG A 231 -8.18 8.96 -8.49
CA ARG A 231 -7.15 8.26 -9.27
C ARG A 231 -6.08 9.24 -9.71
N SER A 232 -4.84 8.76 -9.74
CA SER A 232 -3.71 9.58 -10.18
C SER A 232 -3.85 10.06 -11.62
N SER A 233 -4.44 9.24 -12.49
CA SER A 233 -4.72 9.58 -13.88
C SER A 233 -5.72 10.74 -14.05
N SER A 234 -6.69 10.89 -13.14
CA SER A 234 -7.74 11.92 -13.27
C SER A 234 -7.23 13.33 -12.99
N ILE A 235 -6.06 13.47 -12.37
CA ILE A 235 -5.50 14.79 -12.03
C ILE A 235 -4.39 15.24 -12.96
N MET A 236 -4.00 14.39 -13.93
CA MET A 236 -2.86 14.63 -14.82
C MET A 236 -2.98 15.90 -15.64
N GLU A 237 -4.19 16.29 -16.02
CA GLU A 237 -4.45 17.51 -16.81
C GLU A 237 -4.34 18.79 -15.97
N TYR A 238 -4.42 18.67 -14.64
CA TYR A 238 -4.47 19.80 -13.71
C TYR A 238 -3.16 20.00 -12.94
N ILE A 239 -2.29 18.98 -12.92
CA ILE A 239 -1.09 18.97 -12.09
C ILE A 239 0.13 19.43 -12.89
N LYS A 240 0.88 20.37 -12.33
CA LYS A 240 2.16 20.77 -12.92
C LYS A 240 3.25 19.75 -12.60
N ILE A 241 3.77 19.11 -13.64
CA ILE A 241 4.97 18.27 -13.55
C ILE A 241 6.20 19.19 -13.47
N GLU A 242 6.96 19.07 -12.39
CA GLU A 242 8.19 19.82 -12.18
C GLU A 242 9.32 19.26 -13.04
N LYS A 243 9.50 17.93 -13.01
CA LYS A 243 10.53 17.20 -13.78
C LYS A 243 10.04 15.81 -14.15
N SER A 244 10.61 15.24 -15.21
CA SER A 244 10.44 13.84 -15.58
C SER A 244 11.80 13.17 -15.63
N TYR A 245 11.87 11.93 -15.15
CA TYR A 245 13.07 11.12 -15.14
C TYR A 245 12.80 9.76 -15.78
N ASP A 246 13.74 9.27 -16.58
CA ASP A 246 13.72 7.90 -17.07
C ASP A 246 14.30 6.96 -16.01
N LEU A 247 13.62 5.86 -15.75
CA LEU A 247 13.99 4.91 -14.71
C LEU A 247 14.70 3.71 -15.32
N ASP A 248 15.75 3.24 -14.65
CA ASP A 248 16.33 1.94 -14.99
C ASP A 248 15.28 0.82 -14.88
N ILE A 249 15.28 -0.09 -15.86
CA ILE A 249 14.23 -1.10 -16.02
C ILE A 249 14.22 -2.09 -14.84
N LEU A 250 15.40 -2.41 -14.29
CA LEU A 250 15.52 -3.44 -13.26
C LEU A 250 15.46 -2.85 -11.85
N THR A 251 16.11 -1.70 -11.66
CA THR A 251 16.33 -1.12 -10.33
C THR A 251 15.44 0.08 -10.05
N SER A 252 14.82 0.68 -11.07
CA SER A 252 14.15 1.99 -10.98
C SER A 252 15.07 3.12 -10.51
N LYS A 253 16.40 2.93 -10.55
CA LYS A 253 17.38 3.94 -10.17
C LYS A 253 17.49 5.04 -11.21
N ASN A 254 17.71 6.27 -10.73
CA ASN A 254 18.16 7.39 -11.54
C ASN A 254 18.98 8.36 -10.66
N ASP A 255 20.25 8.56 -10.98
CA ASP A 255 21.16 9.38 -10.16
C ASP A 255 20.74 10.84 -10.08
N LYS A 256 20.12 11.40 -11.13
CA LYS A 256 19.62 12.78 -11.14
C LYS A 256 18.46 12.98 -10.15
N ILE A 257 17.70 11.93 -9.84
CA ILE A 257 16.68 12.00 -8.77
C ILE A 257 17.38 12.12 -7.42
N ILE A 258 18.42 11.31 -7.18
CA ILE A 258 19.17 11.33 -5.91
C ILE A 258 19.88 12.67 -5.71
N GLU A 259 20.59 13.16 -6.74
CA GLU A 259 21.20 14.50 -6.74
C GLU A 259 20.17 15.59 -6.45
N TYR A 260 18.99 15.49 -7.08
CA TYR A 260 17.92 16.45 -6.84
C TYR A 260 17.46 16.40 -5.38
N LEU A 261 17.17 15.23 -4.81
CA LEU A 261 16.74 15.10 -3.42
C LEU A 261 17.81 15.61 -2.44
N LEU A 262 19.09 15.31 -2.67
CA LEU A 262 20.21 15.78 -1.83
C LEU A 262 20.42 17.30 -1.89
N SER A 263 20.02 17.93 -3.00
CA SER A 263 20.12 19.39 -3.18
C SER A 263 19.00 20.17 -2.50
N GLN A 264 17.94 19.48 -2.02
CA GLN A 264 16.83 20.15 -1.37
C GLN A 264 17.14 20.32 0.14
N ASP A 265 17.13 21.56 0.62
CA ASP A 265 17.03 21.85 2.06
C ASP A 265 15.58 21.61 2.53
N LEU A 266 15.20 20.33 2.74
CA LEU A 266 13.85 19.86 3.14
C LEU A 266 13.79 19.15 4.49
#